data_AF-A0A0M0JNS5-F1
#
_entry.id   AF-A0A0M0JNS5-F1
#
_cell.length_a   1.000
_cell.length_b   1.000
_cell.length_c   1.000
_cell.angle_alpha   90.00
_cell.angle_beta   90.00
_cell.angle_gamma   90.00
#
_symmetry.space_group_name_H-M   'P 1'
#
loop_
_entity.id
_entity.type
_entity.pdbx_description
1 polymer ?
#
loop_
_entity_poly.entity_id
_entity_poly.type
_entity_poly.pdbx_seq_one_letter_code
_entity_poly.pdbx_strand_id
1 'polypeptide(L)'
;MGRGILIPYGVGHGALDERCPGTSHAHGPPAFSAPRKSLLMFAGSIATNPARKPWVEAMTIVGEPECALVLFNPSSRKQHFNPSDLEATLRASSFSVQLKGHVGPRKAIFDSIRCGALPVIASDRTPLPFSDGIDYGEFALRVPERANVTRVLARLARISEQELRARRAAMAAAAHALDCGLHGGMADAILARFASVAERRIRAVPSGTSTPLPLLDF
;
A
#
# COMPACT_ATOMS: atom_id res chain seq x y z
N MET A 1 7.89 22.89 13.99
CA MET A 1 7.18 21.70 14.54
C MET A 1 6.43 21.02 13.40
N GLY A 2 6.98 19.93 12.87
CA GLY A 2 6.32 19.16 11.81
C GLY A 2 5.13 18.41 12.39
N ARG A 3 3.91 18.72 11.95
CA ARG A 3 2.74 17.88 12.22
C ARG A 3 2.96 16.56 11.48
N GLY A 4 3.55 15.59 12.17
CA GLY A 4 3.60 14.22 11.69
C GLY A 4 2.18 13.76 11.43
N ILE A 5 1.87 13.44 10.18
CA ILE A 5 0.58 12.82 9.84
C ILE A 5 0.69 11.37 10.34
N LEU A 6 0.33 11.15 11.60
CA LEU A 6 -0.04 9.83 12.08
C LEU A 6 -1.35 9.48 11.37
N ILE A 7 -1.28 8.63 10.34
CA ILE A 7 -2.48 8.08 9.72
C ILE A 7 -2.85 6.87 10.59
N PRO A 8 -3.90 6.94 11.41
CA PRO A 8 -4.38 5.75 12.11
C PRO A 8 -4.92 4.80 11.05
N TYR A 9 -4.18 3.73 10.75
CA TYR A 9 -4.66 2.64 9.91
C TYR A 9 -5.66 1.84 10.75
N GLY A 10 -6.93 2.27 10.71
CA GLY A 10 -8.01 1.62 11.41
C GLY A 10 -8.54 0.39 10.65
N VAL A 11 -8.12 -0.79 11.11
CA VAL A 11 -8.87 -2.05 11.27
C VAL A 11 -9.61 -2.60 10.04
N GLY A 12 -9.03 -3.61 9.40
CA GLY A 12 -9.67 -4.46 8.40
C GLY A 12 -9.55 -5.96 8.69
N HIS A 13 -10.62 -6.71 8.42
CA HIS A 13 -10.84 -8.15 8.66
C HIS A 13 -9.58 -9.05 8.72
N GLY A 14 -9.52 -9.89 9.76
CA GLY A 14 -8.55 -10.98 9.87
C GLY A 14 -8.77 -12.09 8.83
N ALA A 15 -7.81 -13.00 8.73
CA ALA A 15 -7.70 -14.05 7.71
C ALA A 15 -8.89 -15.03 7.62
N LEU A 16 -9.86 -14.97 8.56
CA LEU A 16 -11.02 -15.85 8.69
C LEU A 16 -12.35 -15.10 8.81
N ASP A 17 -12.46 -13.88 8.24
CA ASP A 17 -13.57 -12.93 8.51
C ASP A 17 -13.70 -12.48 9.98
N GLU A 18 -12.80 -12.96 10.85
CA GLU A 18 -12.70 -12.55 12.24
C GLU A 18 -12.37 -11.07 12.33
N ARG A 19 -13.25 -10.30 12.98
CA ARG A 19 -13.02 -8.87 13.26
C ARG A 19 -11.96 -8.77 14.35
N CYS A 20 -10.92 -7.94 14.18
CA CYS A 20 -10.10 -7.54 15.33
C CYS A 20 -11.04 -6.94 16.40
N PRO A 21 -10.89 -7.31 17.68
CA PRO A 21 -11.74 -6.81 18.75
C PRO A 21 -11.44 -5.33 19.01
N GLY A 22 -12.41 -4.44 18.72
CA GLY A 22 -12.36 -3.03 19.14
C GLY A 22 -12.87 -2.01 18.11
N THR A 23 -14.06 -1.46 18.39
CA THR A 23 -14.56 -0.09 18.12
C THR A 23 -14.15 0.69 16.84
N SER A 24 -13.87 0.04 15.71
CA SER A 24 -13.72 0.75 14.43
C SER A 24 -15.01 0.68 13.61
N HIS A 25 -15.72 1.81 13.60
CA HIS A 25 -16.81 2.02 12.67
C HIS A 25 -16.26 2.25 11.25
N ALA A 26 -16.93 1.61 10.29
CA ALA A 26 -16.97 1.88 8.86
C ALA A 26 -15.80 1.34 7.98
N HIS A 27 -15.92 0.04 7.69
CA HIS A 27 -15.47 -0.67 6.47
C HIS A 27 -14.03 -1.23 6.49
N GLY A 28 -13.88 -2.48 6.92
CA GLY A 28 -12.73 -3.31 6.53
C GLY A 28 -12.70 -3.57 5.01
N PRO A 29 -11.66 -4.21 4.45
CA PRO A 29 -11.63 -4.58 3.03
C PRO A 29 -12.86 -5.43 2.72
N PRO A 30 -13.43 -5.33 1.50
CA PRO A 30 -14.53 -6.20 1.14
C PRO A 30 -14.07 -7.67 1.17
N ALA A 31 -14.99 -8.59 1.43
CA ALA A 31 -14.72 -10.02 1.49
C ALA A 31 -13.89 -10.50 0.29
N PHE A 32 -12.98 -11.47 0.50
CA PHE A 32 -12.03 -11.90 -0.54
C PHE A 32 -12.72 -12.47 -1.78
N SER A 33 -13.93 -13.02 -1.60
CA SER A 33 -14.82 -13.55 -2.63
C SER A 33 -15.71 -12.49 -3.30
N ALA A 34 -15.74 -11.25 -2.80
CA ALA A 34 -16.61 -10.22 -3.35
C ALA A 34 -16.20 -9.88 -4.80
N PRO A 35 -17.16 -9.85 -5.74
CA PRO A 35 -16.88 -9.43 -7.10
C PRO A 35 -16.44 -7.96 -7.12
N ARG A 36 -15.57 -7.62 -8.07
CA ARG A 36 -15.06 -6.26 -8.30
C ARG A 36 -15.66 -5.74 -9.59
N LYS A 37 -15.98 -4.45 -9.62
CA LYS A 37 -16.55 -3.77 -10.80
C LYS A 37 -15.50 -3.63 -11.90
N SER A 38 -14.26 -3.32 -11.53
CA SER A 38 -13.15 -3.12 -12.47
C SER A 38 -12.03 -4.13 -12.24
N LEU A 39 -11.30 -4.41 -13.31
CA LEU A 39 -10.10 -5.24 -13.26
C LEU A 39 -8.97 -4.45 -12.61
N LEU A 40 -8.70 -3.24 -13.09
CA LEU A 40 -7.52 -2.47 -12.72
C LEU A 40 -7.88 -1.01 -12.48
N MET A 41 -7.23 -0.40 -11.49
CA MET A 41 -7.28 1.05 -11.33
C MET A 41 -5.90 1.70 -11.22
N PHE A 42 -5.86 2.97 -11.62
CA PHE A 42 -4.70 3.83 -11.43
C PHE A 42 -5.14 5.21 -10.94
N ALA A 43 -4.47 5.71 -9.91
CA ALA A 43 -4.60 7.08 -9.43
C ALA A 43 -3.26 7.82 -9.51
N GLY A 44 -3.22 8.94 -10.22
CA GLY A 44 -1.97 9.70 -10.35
C GLY A 44 -1.98 10.84 -11.36
N SER A 45 -0.80 11.41 -11.58
CA SER A 45 -0.53 12.35 -12.67
C SER A 45 0.48 11.75 -13.65
N ILE A 46 0.24 11.94 -14.94
CA ILE A 46 1.21 11.59 -16.00
C ILE A 46 2.41 12.53 -16.05
N ALA A 47 2.31 13.74 -15.48
CA ALA A 47 3.35 14.77 -15.58
C ALA A 47 4.61 14.47 -14.75
N THR A 48 4.49 13.62 -13.71
CA THR A 48 5.56 13.42 -12.70
C THR A 48 6.33 12.11 -12.87
N ASN A 49 5.88 11.19 -13.72
CA ASN A 49 6.63 9.99 -14.04
C ASN A 49 6.28 9.51 -15.48
N PRO A 50 7.25 9.50 -16.41
CA PRO A 50 7.02 9.05 -17.79
C PRO A 50 6.58 7.58 -17.88
N ALA A 51 6.95 6.73 -16.90
CA ALA A 51 6.49 5.34 -16.85
C ALA A 51 4.98 5.21 -16.66
N ARG A 52 4.26 6.27 -16.25
CA ARG A 52 2.79 6.26 -16.12
C ARG A 52 2.07 6.40 -17.45
N LYS A 53 2.68 7.05 -18.44
CA LYS A 53 2.03 7.33 -19.72
C LYS A 53 1.59 6.04 -20.45
N PRO A 54 2.44 5.01 -20.62
CA PRO A 54 2.01 3.76 -21.26
C PRO A 54 0.86 3.05 -20.53
N TRP A 55 0.81 3.18 -19.20
CA TRP A 55 -0.28 2.62 -18.39
C TRP A 55 -1.59 3.35 -18.63
N VAL A 56 -1.58 4.68 -18.54
CA VAL A 56 -2.77 5.50 -18.77
C VAL A 56 -3.29 5.34 -20.20
N GLU A 57 -2.41 5.29 -21.21
CA GLU A 57 -2.80 5.07 -22.61
C GLU A 57 -3.45 3.70 -22.80
N ALA A 58 -2.81 2.62 -22.32
CA ALA A 58 -3.37 1.27 -22.44
C ALA A 58 -4.69 1.11 -21.68
N MET A 59 -4.80 1.68 -20.48
CA MET A 59 -6.04 1.65 -19.69
C MET A 59 -7.15 2.49 -20.33
N THR A 60 -6.82 3.62 -20.96
CA THR A 60 -7.80 4.42 -21.73
C THR A 60 -8.35 3.64 -22.93
N ILE A 61 -7.50 2.87 -23.62
CA ILE A 61 -7.91 2.02 -24.75
C ILE A 61 -8.86 0.92 -24.29
N VAL A 62 -8.58 0.30 -23.14
CA VAL A 62 -9.46 -0.73 -22.55
C VAL A 62 -10.77 -0.10 -22.06
N GLY A 63 -10.71 1.05 -21.40
CA GLY A 63 -11.87 1.81 -20.97
C GLY A 63 -12.56 1.26 -19.73
N GLU A 64 -13.64 1.94 -19.35
CA GLU A 64 -14.54 1.54 -18.26
C GLU A 64 -15.56 0.49 -18.76
N PRO A 65 -16.00 -0.47 -17.92
CA PRO A 65 -15.67 -0.59 -16.49
C PRO A 65 -14.36 -1.32 -16.18
N GLU A 66 -13.68 -1.92 -17.15
CA GLU A 66 -12.53 -2.80 -16.93
C GLU A 66 -11.34 -2.06 -16.29
N CYS A 67 -11.10 -0.81 -16.72
CA CYS A 67 -10.02 0.03 -16.22
C CYS A 67 -10.54 1.36 -15.67
N ALA A 68 -10.27 1.63 -14.39
CA ALA A 68 -10.63 2.89 -13.74
C ALA A 68 -9.44 3.85 -13.63
N LEU A 69 -9.61 5.08 -14.12
CA LEU A 69 -8.57 6.12 -14.11
C LEU A 69 -8.98 7.31 -13.23
N VAL A 70 -8.21 7.54 -12.17
CA VAL A 70 -8.35 8.70 -11.27
C VAL A 70 -7.17 9.64 -11.48
N LEU A 71 -7.28 10.52 -12.47
CA LEU A 71 -6.18 11.42 -12.86
C LEU A 71 -6.29 12.78 -12.19
N PHE A 72 -5.14 13.38 -11.86
CA PHE A 72 -5.12 14.78 -11.43
C PHE A 72 -5.56 15.69 -12.57
N ASN A 73 -6.48 16.61 -12.28
CA ASN A 73 -6.85 17.65 -13.21
C ASN A 73 -5.69 18.67 -13.32
N PRO A 74 -5.07 18.83 -14.51
CA PRO A 74 -3.96 19.78 -14.69
C PRO A 74 -4.36 21.24 -14.43
N SER A 75 -5.65 21.56 -14.46
CA SER A 75 -6.20 22.90 -14.22
C SER A 75 -6.37 23.25 -12.74
N SER A 76 -6.22 22.28 -11.82
CA SER A 76 -6.39 22.52 -10.38
C SER A 76 -5.09 22.98 -9.72
N ARG A 77 -5.14 24.13 -9.02
CA ARG A 77 -4.02 24.60 -8.17
C ARG A 77 -3.74 23.68 -6.97
N LYS A 78 -4.71 22.85 -6.57
CA LYS A 78 -4.58 21.87 -5.49
C LYS A 78 -4.65 20.46 -6.08
N GLN A 79 -3.51 19.80 -6.19
CA GLN A 79 -3.42 18.41 -6.65
C GLN A 79 -3.71 17.45 -5.49
N HIS A 80 -4.97 17.38 -5.08
CA HIS A 80 -5.43 16.37 -4.12
C HIS A 80 -6.57 15.54 -4.73
N PHE A 81 -6.49 14.23 -4.56
CA PHE A 81 -7.61 13.35 -4.86
C PHE A 81 -8.68 13.51 -3.79
N ASN A 82 -9.95 13.39 -4.16
CA ASN A 82 -11.01 13.18 -3.19
C ASN A 82 -10.77 11.81 -2.50
N PRO A 83 -10.52 11.77 -1.18
CA PRO A 83 -10.22 10.52 -0.49
C PRO A 83 -11.34 9.48 -0.61
N SER A 84 -12.61 9.91 -0.54
CA SER A 84 -13.76 9.01 -0.62
C SER A 84 -13.88 8.36 -2.00
N ASP A 85 -13.67 9.13 -3.07
CA ASP A 85 -13.74 8.62 -4.44
C ASP A 85 -12.58 7.64 -4.72
N LEU A 86 -11.38 7.95 -4.20
CA LEU A 86 -10.22 7.08 -4.31
C LEU A 86 -10.45 5.75 -3.57
N GLU A 87 -10.95 5.80 -2.33
CA GLU A 87 -11.30 4.62 -1.55
C GLU A 87 -12.39 3.78 -2.24
N ALA A 88 -13.46 4.41 -2.71
CA ALA A 88 -14.53 3.72 -3.43
C ALA A 88 -14.01 3.04 -4.71
N THR A 89 -13.15 3.71 -5.47
CA THR A 89 -12.54 3.15 -6.69
C THR A 89 -11.64 1.97 -6.36
N LEU A 90 -10.79 2.08 -5.33
CA LEU A 90 -9.94 0.97 -4.88
C LEU A 90 -10.79 -0.24 -4.45
N ARG A 91 -11.82 -0.04 -3.64
CA ARG A 91 -12.74 -1.11 -3.20
C ARG A 91 -13.47 -1.78 -4.35
N ALA A 92 -13.75 -1.03 -5.42
CA ALA A 92 -14.41 -1.53 -6.61
C ALA A 92 -13.46 -2.26 -7.58
N SER A 93 -12.14 -2.22 -7.36
CA SER A 93 -11.12 -2.73 -8.29
C SER A 93 -10.46 -4.02 -7.81
N SER A 94 -10.16 -4.93 -8.74
CA SER A 94 -9.38 -6.15 -8.42
C SER A 94 -7.91 -5.84 -8.16
N PHE A 95 -7.34 -4.95 -8.97
CA PHE A 95 -5.94 -4.58 -8.94
C PHE A 95 -5.76 -3.06 -8.87
N SER A 96 -4.64 -2.61 -8.30
CA SER A 96 -4.23 -1.21 -8.33
C SER A 96 -2.79 -1.05 -8.81
N VAL A 97 -2.54 -0.15 -9.76
CA VAL A 97 -1.20 0.07 -10.33
C VAL A 97 -0.34 0.93 -9.40
N GLN A 98 0.85 0.44 -9.08
CA GLN A 98 1.84 1.08 -8.21
C GLN A 98 3.14 1.35 -8.98
N LEU A 99 3.24 2.52 -9.62
CA LEU A 99 4.37 2.97 -10.47
C LEU A 99 5.25 4.00 -9.77
N LYS A 100 6.58 3.96 -9.88
CA LYS A 100 7.50 4.88 -9.15
C LYS A 100 7.02 6.34 -9.01
N GLY A 101 7.32 6.98 -7.88
CA GLY A 101 6.97 8.39 -7.62
C GLY A 101 8.03 9.08 -6.76
N HIS A 102 7.86 10.38 -6.53
CA HIS A 102 8.85 11.23 -5.83
C HIS A 102 8.91 11.08 -4.30
N VAL A 103 8.00 10.32 -3.67
CA VAL A 103 7.97 10.11 -2.22
C VAL A 103 8.03 8.62 -1.89
N GLY A 104 8.62 8.29 -0.72
CA GLY A 104 8.97 6.96 -0.20
C GLY A 104 7.82 5.93 -0.13
N PRO A 105 7.97 4.79 0.59
CA PRO A 105 7.02 3.68 0.54
C PRO A 105 5.58 4.18 0.67
N ARG A 106 4.82 4.02 -0.41
CA ARG A 106 3.67 4.88 -0.69
C ARG A 106 2.47 4.42 0.11
N LYS A 107 1.84 5.37 0.81
CA LYS A 107 0.48 5.26 1.34
C LYS A 107 -0.48 4.54 0.38
N ALA A 108 -0.35 4.77 -0.94
CA ALA A 108 -1.16 4.11 -1.97
C ALA A 108 -1.09 2.57 -1.97
N ILE A 109 0.06 1.97 -1.61
CA ILE A 109 0.18 0.51 -1.47
C ILE A 109 -0.66 0.05 -0.28
N PHE A 110 -0.56 0.73 0.86
CA PHE A 110 -1.38 0.44 2.05
C PHE A 110 -2.86 0.70 1.80
N ASP A 111 -3.21 1.76 1.09
CA ASP A 111 -4.60 2.04 0.70
C ASP A 111 -5.17 0.90 -0.15
N SER A 112 -4.36 0.34 -1.04
CA SER A 112 -4.75 -0.81 -1.87
C SER A 112 -4.99 -2.06 -1.02
N ILE A 113 -4.07 -2.36 -0.11
CA ILE A 113 -4.20 -3.46 0.86
C ILE A 113 -5.47 -3.29 1.69
N ARG A 114 -5.66 -2.12 2.31
CA ARG A 114 -6.84 -1.77 3.13
C ARG A 114 -8.14 -1.87 2.35
N CYS A 115 -8.15 -1.48 1.08
CA CYS A 115 -9.36 -1.51 0.24
C CYS A 115 -9.60 -2.88 -0.42
N GLY A 116 -8.71 -3.85 -0.26
CA GLY A 116 -8.85 -5.17 -0.88
C GLY A 116 -8.51 -5.20 -2.38
N ALA A 117 -7.74 -4.23 -2.88
CA ALA A 117 -7.22 -4.18 -4.23
C ALA A 117 -5.77 -4.71 -4.27
N LEU A 118 -5.52 -5.74 -5.08
CA LEU A 118 -4.20 -6.38 -5.16
C LEU A 118 -3.18 -5.42 -5.83
N PRO A 119 -2.04 -5.12 -5.19
CA PRO A 119 -1.07 -4.21 -5.78
C PRO A 119 -0.38 -4.81 -7.02
N VAL A 120 -0.36 -4.05 -8.12
CA VAL A 120 0.48 -4.31 -9.30
C VAL A 120 1.67 -3.37 -9.23
N ILE A 121 2.80 -3.89 -8.78
CA ILE A 121 4.04 -3.14 -8.56
C ILE A 121 4.82 -3.09 -9.86
N ALA A 122 4.63 -2.01 -10.62
CA ALA A 122 5.33 -1.73 -11.87
C ALA A 122 6.55 -0.84 -11.61
N SER A 123 7.49 -1.33 -10.81
CA SER A 123 8.71 -0.59 -10.44
C SER A 123 9.77 -1.55 -9.90
N ASP A 124 10.85 -1.73 -10.67
CA ASP A 124 11.85 -2.78 -10.45
C ASP A 124 12.60 -2.63 -9.11
N ARG A 125 12.79 -1.39 -8.66
CA ARG A 125 13.62 -1.05 -7.50
C ARG A 125 12.86 -0.30 -6.41
N THR A 126 11.53 -0.42 -6.36
CA THR A 126 10.77 0.15 -5.25
C THR A 126 10.97 -0.71 -4.01
N PRO A 127 11.61 -0.19 -2.94
CA PRO A 127 11.62 -0.87 -1.65
C PRO A 127 10.18 -0.96 -1.14
N LEU A 128 9.79 -2.15 -0.70
CA LEU A 128 8.48 -2.36 -0.09
C LEU A 128 8.60 -2.19 1.43
N PRO A 129 7.66 -1.48 2.06
CA PRO A 129 7.70 -1.30 3.49
C PRO A 129 7.48 -2.64 4.21
N PHE A 130 8.15 -2.86 5.34
CA PHE A 130 8.00 -4.08 6.15
C PHE A 130 8.23 -5.39 5.38
N SER A 131 9.09 -5.38 4.35
CA SER A 131 9.37 -6.57 3.52
C SER A 131 10.06 -7.71 4.29
N ASP A 132 10.46 -7.47 5.54
CA ASP A 132 10.96 -8.47 6.47
C ASP A 132 9.84 -9.23 7.21
N GLY A 133 8.64 -8.64 7.31
CA GLY A 133 7.47 -9.25 7.95
C GLY A 133 6.30 -9.51 6.99
N ILE A 134 6.37 -9.01 5.76
CA ILE A 134 5.32 -9.16 4.75
C ILE A 134 5.94 -9.71 3.47
N ASP A 135 5.50 -10.91 3.10
CA ASP A 135 5.80 -11.46 1.78
C ASP A 135 4.80 -10.93 0.74
N TYR A 136 5.16 -9.82 0.11
CA TYR A 136 4.39 -9.26 -0.99
C TYR A 136 4.29 -10.20 -2.20
N GLY A 137 5.16 -11.20 -2.33
CA GLY A 137 5.10 -12.18 -3.42
C GLY A 137 3.84 -13.04 -3.39
N GLU A 138 3.26 -13.24 -2.20
CA GLU A 138 2.06 -14.06 -2.03
C GLU A 138 0.80 -13.40 -2.60
N PHE A 139 0.74 -12.05 -2.60
CA PHE A 139 -0.48 -11.34 -3.02
C PHE A 139 -0.27 -10.28 -4.10
N ALA A 140 0.85 -9.55 -4.09
CA ALA A 140 1.12 -8.52 -5.09
C ALA A 140 1.69 -9.12 -6.38
N LEU A 141 1.50 -8.40 -7.49
CA LEU A 141 2.10 -8.74 -8.77
C LEU A 141 3.21 -7.78 -9.08
N ARG A 142 4.44 -8.30 -9.22
CA ARG A 142 5.56 -7.51 -9.71
C ARG A 142 5.63 -7.57 -11.23
N VAL A 143 5.72 -6.40 -11.83
CA VAL A 143 5.79 -6.21 -13.28
C VAL A 143 7.03 -5.37 -13.58
N PRO A 144 7.87 -5.77 -14.55
CA PRO A 144 9.00 -4.94 -14.96
C PRO A 144 8.55 -3.53 -15.35
N GLU A 145 9.31 -2.50 -14.98
CA GLU A 145 8.95 -1.11 -15.30
C GLU A 145 8.80 -0.88 -16.82
N ARG A 146 9.55 -1.65 -17.62
CA ARG A 146 9.53 -1.62 -19.10
C ARG A 146 8.62 -2.68 -19.73
N ALA A 147 7.76 -3.34 -18.95
CA ALA A 147 6.87 -4.36 -19.49
C ALA A 147 5.88 -3.77 -20.49
N ASN A 148 5.49 -4.58 -21.48
CA ASN A 148 4.40 -4.22 -22.38
C ASN A 148 3.07 -4.23 -21.59
N VAL A 149 2.49 -3.05 -21.35
CA VAL A 149 1.30 -2.90 -20.51
C VAL A 149 0.10 -3.68 -21.06
N THR A 150 -0.12 -3.69 -22.37
CA THR A 150 -1.23 -4.44 -22.98
C THR A 150 -1.13 -5.93 -22.67
N ARG A 151 0.07 -6.52 -22.72
CA ARG A 151 0.29 -7.91 -22.31
C ARG A 151 0.06 -8.13 -20.82
N VAL A 152 0.40 -7.15 -19.99
CA VAL A 152 0.14 -7.21 -18.55
C VAL A 152 -1.36 -7.20 -18.27
N LEU A 153 -2.12 -6.29 -18.88
CA LEU A 153 -3.58 -6.24 -18.78
C LEU A 153 -4.23 -7.56 -19.21
N ALA A 154 -3.80 -8.11 -20.36
CA ALA A 154 -4.28 -9.40 -20.83
C ALA A 154 -3.92 -10.56 -19.90
N ARG A 155 -2.80 -10.48 -19.16
CA ARG A 155 -2.44 -11.45 -18.13
C ARG A 155 -3.32 -11.30 -16.89
N LEU A 156 -3.56 -10.07 -16.43
CA LEU A 156 -4.42 -9.79 -15.28
C LEU A 156 -5.84 -10.31 -15.51
N ALA A 157 -6.39 -10.09 -16.71
CA ALA A 157 -7.72 -10.56 -17.10
C ALA A 157 -7.87 -12.09 -17.14
N ARG A 158 -6.75 -12.84 -17.19
CA ARG A 158 -6.74 -14.32 -17.23
C ARG A 158 -6.50 -14.95 -15.86
N ILE A 159 -6.28 -14.16 -14.82
CA ILE A 159 -6.14 -14.69 -13.47
C ILE A 159 -7.49 -15.26 -13.05
N SER A 160 -7.50 -16.52 -12.63
CA SER A 160 -8.73 -17.18 -12.23
C SER A 160 -9.29 -16.59 -10.93
N GLU A 161 -10.60 -16.69 -10.74
CA GLU A 161 -11.24 -16.28 -9.49
C GLU A 161 -10.66 -17.01 -8.27
N GLN A 162 -10.23 -18.27 -8.41
CA GLN A 162 -9.57 -19.01 -7.34
C GLN A 162 -8.23 -18.39 -6.95
N GLU A 163 -7.39 -18.03 -7.95
CA GLU A 163 -6.11 -17.37 -7.72
C GLU A 163 -6.31 -15.97 -7.12
N LEU A 164 -7.31 -15.21 -7.59
CA LEU A 164 -7.68 -13.92 -6.99
C LEU A 164 -8.07 -14.04 -5.53
N ARG A 165 -8.90 -15.04 -5.19
CA ARG A 165 -9.31 -15.31 -3.80
C ARG A 165 -8.11 -15.67 -2.92
N ALA A 166 -7.23 -16.55 -3.39
CA ALA A 166 -6.03 -16.95 -2.65
C ALA A 166 -5.12 -15.74 -2.37
N ARG A 167 -4.85 -14.91 -3.38
CA ARG A 167 -4.05 -13.69 -3.22
C ARG A 167 -4.70 -12.69 -2.27
N ARG A 168 -6.02 -12.51 -2.32
CA ARG A 168 -6.74 -11.61 -1.39
C ARG A 168 -6.71 -12.12 0.04
N ALA A 169 -6.81 -13.42 0.25
CA ALA A 169 -6.67 -14.03 1.57
C ALA A 169 -5.25 -13.80 2.13
N ALA A 170 -4.21 -14.02 1.33
CA ALA A 170 -2.83 -13.71 1.72
C ALA A 170 -2.62 -12.22 2.03
N MET A 171 -3.19 -11.33 1.20
CA MET A 171 -3.14 -9.88 1.45
C MET A 171 -3.83 -9.49 2.75
N ALA A 172 -4.94 -10.14 3.10
CA ALA A 172 -5.65 -9.86 4.34
C ALA A 172 -4.93 -10.41 5.57
N ALA A 173 -4.27 -11.57 5.45
CA ALA A 173 -3.35 -12.04 6.48
C ALA A 173 -2.21 -11.04 6.70
N ALA A 174 -1.63 -10.50 5.62
CA ALA A 174 -0.61 -9.46 5.69
C ALA A 174 -1.15 -8.13 6.30
N ALA A 175 -2.37 -7.73 5.93
CA ALA A 175 -3.04 -6.56 6.51
C ALA A 175 -3.28 -6.75 8.01
N HIS A 176 -3.74 -7.92 8.41
CA HIS A 176 -3.94 -8.28 9.81
C HIS A 176 -2.61 -8.29 10.58
N ALA A 177 -1.53 -8.81 9.99
CA ALA A 177 -0.20 -8.76 10.60
C ALA A 177 0.28 -7.31 10.81
N LEU A 178 -0.01 -6.42 9.85
CA LEU A 178 0.25 -4.98 9.97
C LEU A 178 -0.59 -4.30 11.04
N ASP A 179 -1.88 -4.64 11.15
CA ASP A 179 -2.80 -3.93 12.05
C ASP A 179 -2.77 -4.49 13.48
N CYS A 180 -2.72 -5.82 13.63
CA CYS A 180 -3.00 -6.55 14.87
C CYS A 180 -1.99 -7.69 15.15
N GLY A 181 -0.84 -7.75 14.46
CA GLY A 181 0.11 -8.87 14.58
C GLY A 181 0.54 -9.19 16.01
N LEU A 182 1.04 -10.42 16.25
CA LEU A 182 1.29 -11.06 17.57
C LEU A 182 2.13 -10.24 18.59
N HIS A 183 2.74 -9.14 18.15
CA HIS A 183 3.50 -8.20 18.97
C HIS A 183 2.96 -6.77 18.85
N GLY A 184 1.64 -6.57 18.67
CA GLY A 184 0.96 -5.27 18.57
C GLY A 184 1.06 -4.56 17.22
N GLY A 185 1.19 -5.33 16.14
CA GLY A 185 1.13 -4.83 14.76
C GLY A 185 2.30 -3.91 14.37
N MET A 186 2.05 -3.01 13.41
CA MET A 186 3.04 -2.15 12.77
C MET A 186 3.65 -1.12 13.72
N ALA A 187 2.85 -0.57 14.64
CA ALA A 187 3.32 0.41 15.61
C ALA A 187 4.43 -0.20 16.47
N ASP A 188 4.20 -1.39 16.99
CA ASP A 188 5.15 -2.07 17.85
C ASP A 188 6.35 -2.63 17.07
N ALA A 189 6.16 -3.10 15.84
CA ALA A 189 7.27 -3.47 14.96
C ALA A 189 8.20 -2.27 14.66
N ILE A 190 7.63 -1.07 14.47
CA ILE A 190 8.39 0.18 14.33
C ILE A 190 9.12 0.50 15.64
N LEU A 191 8.43 0.44 16.78
CA LEU A 191 9.02 0.72 18.09
C LEU A 191 10.17 -0.24 18.43
N ALA A 192 10.01 -1.54 18.16
CA ALA A 192 11.04 -2.56 18.33
C ALA A 192 12.26 -2.29 17.43
N ARG A 193 12.05 -1.85 16.18
CA ARG A 193 13.15 -1.42 15.30
C ARG A 193 13.87 -0.18 15.82
N PHE A 194 13.14 0.82 16.31
CA PHE A 194 13.74 1.99 16.96
C PHE A 194 14.56 1.60 18.18
N ALA A 195 14.01 0.75 19.06
CA ALA A 195 14.72 0.23 20.23
C ALA A 195 16.01 -0.50 19.82
N SER A 196 15.95 -1.39 18.82
CA SER A 196 17.12 -2.11 18.30
C SER A 196 18.20 -1.18 17.73
N VAL A 197 17.81 -0.12 17.01
CA VAL A 197 18.76 0.89 16.51
C VAL A 197 19.36 1.70 17.66
N ALA A 198 18.55 2.11 18.63
CA ALA A 198 18.99 2.87 19.79
C ALA A 198 19.99 2.05 20.63
N GLU A 199 19.71 0.78 20.90
CA GLU A 199 20.62 -0.13 21.61
C GLU A 199 21.96 -0.31 20.88
N ARG A 200 21.95 -0.50 19.55
CA ARG A 200 23.19 -0.57 18.77
C ARG A 200 24.01 0.71 18.87
N ARG A 201 23.35 1.87 18.88
CA ARG A 201 24.02 3.17 19.01
C ARG A 201 24.59 3.37 20.41
N ILE A 202 23.86 3.03 21.47
CA ILE A 202 24.33 3.10 22.86
C ILE A 202 25.56 2.21 23.06
N ARG A 203 25.53 0.96 22.56
CA ARG A 203 26.68 0.03 22.66
C ARG A 203 27.90 0.47 21.85
N ALA A 204 27.71 1.27 20.80
CA ALA A 204 28.78 1.79 19.97
C ALA A 204 29.44 3.06 20.55
N VAL A 205 28.92 3.63 21.65
CA VAL A 205 29.58 4.72 22.36
C VAL A 205 30.72 4.12 23.20
N PRO A 206 31.99 4.50 22.95
CA PRO A 206 33.10 4.05 23.78
C PRO A 206 32.88 4.50 25.23
N SER A 207 33.12 3.63 26.19
CA SER A 207 32.90 3.85 27.63
C SER A 207 33.81 4.92 28.27
N GLY A 208 34.35 5.86 27.49
CA GLY A 208 35.51 6.69 27.84
C GLY A 208 35.34 8.20 27.72
N THR A 209 34.12 8.75 27.66
CA THR A 209 33.93 10.20 27.77
C THR A 209 32.79 10.52 28.73
N SER A 210 33.13 10.64 30.01
CA SER A 210 32.30 11.27 31.04
C SER A 210 32.22 12.78 30.78
N THR A 211 31.35 13.20 29.86
CA THR A 211 30.87 14.58 29.84
C THR A 211 29.41 14.53 30.26
N PRO A 212 29.02 15.14 31.40
CA PRO A 212 27.63 15.11 31.84
C PRO A 212 26.75 15.76 30.78
N LEU A 213 25.70 15.04 30.36
CA LEU A 213 24.65 15.59 29.50
C LEU A 213 24.01 16.77 30.22
N PRO A 214 23.79 17.92 29.56
CA PRO A 214 23.02 19.00 30.17
C PRO A 214 21.61 18.46 30.46
N LEU A 215 21.20 18.58 31.73
CA LEU A 215 19.81 18.41 32.14
C LEU A 215 18.95 19.29 31.24
N LEU A 216 18.10 18.67 30.44
CA LEU A 216 17.00 19.37 29.79
C LEU A 216 15.97 19.61 30.89
N ASP A 217 16.02 20.81 31.49
CA ASP A 217 14.95 21.31 32.33
C ASP A 217 13.70 21.50 31.45
N PHE A 218 12.66 20.71 31.74
CA PHE A 218 11.30 20.91 31.25
C PHE A 218 10.47 21.60 32.32
#